data_AF-A0A0Q6A415-F1
#
_entry.id   AF-A0A0Q6A415-F1
#
_cell.length_a   1.000
_cell.length_b   1.000
_cell.length_c   1.000
_cell.angle_alpha   90.00
_cell.angle_beta   90.00
_cell.angle_gamma   90.00
#
_symmetry.space_group_name_H-M   'P 1'
#
loop_
_entity.id
_entity.type
_entity.pdbx_description
1 polymer ?
#
loop_
_entity_poly.entity_id
_entity_poly.type
_entity_poly.pdbx_seq_one_letter_code
_entity_poly.pdbx_strand_id
1 'polypeptide(L)'
;MQPAVLLTIPLALALAVGAALAAPINYKTPDEVAAFKPGPSLEVVQGNCSACHSSDYIATQPPMKDKKAFWQAEVTKMIKIYGAPIDDADVGKIVDYLATTY
;
A
#
# COMPACT_ATOMS: atom_id res chain seq x y z
N MET A 1 -2.60 53.60 -32.71
CA MET A 1 -3.14 52.31 -33.19
C MET A 1 -2.29 51.18 -32.61
N GLN A 2 -2.62 50.64 -31.44
CA GLN A 2 -2.15 49.29 -31.06
C GLN A 2 -3.31 48.47 -30.47
N PRO A 3 -4.37 48.22 -31.27
CA PRO A 3 -5.46 47.32 -30.87
C PRO A 3 -4.97 45.88 -30.61
N ALA A 4 -3.75 45.54 -31.04
CA ALA A 4 -3.14 44.23 -30.85
C ALA A 4 -2.76 43.92 -29.39
N VAL A 5 -2.45 44.93 -28.54
CA VAL A 5 -1.96 44.68 -27.17
C VAL A 5 -3.12 44.33 -26.21
N LEU A 6 -4.30 44.94 -26.41
CA LEU A 6 -5.49 44.73 -25.57
C LEU A 6 -6.17 43.37 -25.76
N LEU A 7 -5.89 42.65 -26.86
CA LEU A 7 -6.47 41.33 -27.15
C LEU A 7 -5.66 40.15 -26.60
N THR A 8 -4.44 40.38 -26.09
CA THR A 8 -3.54 39.29 -25.66
C THR A 8 -3.79 38.81 -24.23
N ILE A 9 -4.28 39.69 -23.34
CA ILE A 9 -4.59 39.39 -21.94
C ILE A 9 -5.77 38.41 -21.77
N PRO A 10 -6.94 38.58 -22.44
CA PRO A 10 -8.06 37.66 -22.27
C PRO A 10 -7.78 36.25 -22.83
N LEU A 11 -6.93 36.14 -23.87
CA LEU A 11 -6.57 34.85 -24.46
C LEU A 11 -5.68 34.02 -23.54
N ALA A 12 -4.71 34.64 -22.85
CA ALA A 12 -3.86 33.96 -21.87
C ALA A 12 -4.67 33.49 -20.64
N LEU A 13 -5.68 34.26 -20.21
CA LEU A 13 -6.55 33.87 -19.11
C LEU A 13 -7.49 32.71 -19.49
N ALA A 14 -8.02 32.69 -20.72
CA ALA A 14 -8.86 31.60 -21.20
C ALA A 14 -8.09 30.27 -21.33
N LEU A 15 -6.80 30.28 -21.70
CA LEU A 15 -5.98 29.07 -21.74
C LEU A 15 -5.66 28.52 -20.32
N ALA A 16 -5.52 29.38 -19.32
CA ALA A 16 -5.22 28.96 -17.95
C ALA A 16 -6.41 28.26 -17.25
N VAL A 17 -7.65 28.59 -17.64
CA VAL A 17 -8.87 28.04 -17.01
C VAL A 17 -9.26 26.67 -17.60
N GLY A 18 -8.88 26.37 -18.85
CA GLY A 18 -9.23 25.10 -19.52
C GLY A 18 -8.51 23.87 -18.97
N ALA A 19 -7.32 24.02 -18.38
CA ALA A 19 -6.52 22.90 -17.89
C ALA A 19 -7.03 22.30 -16.55
N ALA A 20 -7.91 23.00 -15.83
CA ALA A 20 -8.39 22.60 -14.51
C ALA A 20 -9.78 21.91 -14.51
N LEU A 21 -10.39 21.70 -15.69
CA LEU A 21 -11.76 21.17 -15.82
C LEU A 21 -11.84 19.70 -16.26
N ALA A 22 -10.72 18.97 -16.30
CA ALA A 22 -10.74 17.54 -16.60
C ALA A 22 -11.41 16.78 -15.44
N ALA A 23 -12.57 16.17 -15.71
CA ALA A 23 -13.23 15.30 -14.75
C ALA A 23 -12.38 14.04 -14.48
N PRO A 24 -12.38 13.52 -13.24
CA PRO A 24 -11.64 12.30 -12.93
C PRO A 24 -12.22 11.13 -13.71
N ILE A 25 -11.35 10.34 -14.35
CA ILE A 25 -11.75 9.05 -14.91
C ILE A 25 -11.89 8.07 -13.75
N ASN A 26 -13.11 7.58 -13.54
CA ASN A 26 -13.37 6.54 -12.56
C ASN A 26 -13.20 5.18 -13.23
N TYR A 27 -12.29 4.37 -12.70
CA TYR A 27 -12.14 2.97 -13.09
C TYR A 27 -12.73 2.09 -12.00
N LYS A 28 -13.68 1.23 -12.37
CA LYS A 28 -14.14 0.18 -11.46
C LYS A 28 -13.03 -0.85 -11.31
N THR A 29 -12.37 -0.87 -10.16
CA THR A 29 -11.41 -1.92 -9.81
C THR A 29 -12.16 -3.18 -9.38
N PRO A 30 -11.56 -4.37 -9.53
CA PRO A 30 -12.05 -5.57 -8.87
C PRO A 30 -12.12 -5.38 -7.36
N ASP A 31 -13.00 -6.14 -6.71
CA ASP A 31 -13.05 -6.20 -5.25
C ASP A 31 -11.74 -6.80 -4.71
N GLU A 32 -11.32 -6.34 -3.54
CA GLU A 32 -10.21 -6.93 -2.81
C GLU A 32 -10.63 -8.30 -2.26
N VAL A 33 -9.84 -9.34 -2.57
CA VAL A 33 -10.15 -10.73 -2.24
C VAL A 33 -8.97 -11.45 -1.58
N ALA A 34 -7.90 -10.72 -1.23
CA ALA A 34 -6.73 -11.35 -0.67
C ALA A 34 -7.05 -11.80 0.76
N ALA A 35 -6.72 -13.06 1.04
CA ALA A 35 -6.92 -13.63 2.36
C ALA A 35 -5.63 -14.28 2.84
N PHE A 36 -5.38 -14.12 4.14
CA PHE A 36 -4.36 -14.90 4.83
C PHE A 36 -4.72 -16.39 4.81
N LYS A 37 -3.73 -17.24 4.59
CA LYS A 37 -3.90 -18.70 4.62
C LYS A 37 -4.28 -19.15 6.04
N PRO A 38 -5.10 -20.19 6.22
CA PRO A 38 -5.36 -20.75 7.54
C PRO A 38 -4.08 -21.21 8.25
N GLY A 39 -3.95 -20.91 9.55
CA GLY A 39 -2.79 -21.33 10.35
C GLY A 39 -2.87 -20.87 11.80
N PRO A 40 -1.91 -21.28 12.65
CA PRO A 40 -1.88 -20.90 14.07
C PRO A 40 -1.68 -19.38 14.24
N SER A 41 -2.38 -18.76 15.19
CA SER A 41 -2.29 -17.31 15.43
C SER A 41 -2.70 -16.42 14.25
N LEU A 42 -3.56 -16.93 13.36
CA LEU A 42 -4.08 -16.19 12.21
C LEU A 42 -4.71 -14.86 12.62
N GLU A 43 -5.46 -14.83 13.71
CA GLU A 43 -6.16 -13.64 14.19
C GLU A 43 -5.17 -12.53 14.59
N VAL A 44 -4.02 -12.91 15.16
CA VAL A 44 -2.94 -11.96 15.51
C VAL A 44 -2.37 -11.33 14.25
N VAL A 45 -2.14 -12.14 13.20
CA VAL A 45 -1.60 -11.66 11.92
C VAL A 45 -2.61 -10.77 11.20
N GLN A 46 -3.89 -11.17 11.15
CA GLN A 46 -4.95 -10.36 10.55
C GLN A 46 -5.09 -9.00 11.25
N GLY A 47 -5.02 -8.97 12.58
CA GLY A 47 -5.11 -7.73 13.36
C GLY A 47 -3.92 -6.79 13.18
N ASN A 48 -2.72 -7.31 12.91
CA ASN A 48 -1.50 -6.51 12.85
C ASN A 48 -1.02 -6.18 11.42
N CYS A 49 -1.29 -7.06 10.43
CA CYS A 49 -0.67 -6.98 9.11
C CYS A 49 -1.61 -6.48 8.00
N SER A 50 -2.89 -6.24 8.28
CA SER A 50 -3.89 -5.83 7.29
C SER A 50 -4.15 -4.32 7.25
N ALA A 51 -3.52 -3.55 8.14
CA ALA A 51 -3.83 -2.13 8.32
C ALA A 51 -3.29 -1.24 7.19
N CYS A 52 -2.22 -1.65 6.51
CA CYS A 52 -1.50 -0.78 5.56
C CYS A 52 -1.49 -1.30 4.12
N HIS A 53 -1.63 -2.61 3.91
CA HIS A 53 -1.61 -3.22 2.58
C HIS A 53 -2.38 -4.56 2.59
N SER A 54 -2.72 -5.08 1.40
CA SER A 54 -3.36 -6.40 1.28
C SER A 54 -2.42 -7.53 1.69
N SER A 55 -2.98 -8.72 1.94
CA SER A 55 -2.17 -9.91 2.24
C SER A 55 -1.39 -10.43 1.02
N ASP A 56 -1.63 -9.91 -0.17
CA ASP A 56 -0.90 -10.30 -1.39
C ASP A 56 0.60 -10.02 -1.27
N TYR A 57 0.98 -8.93 -0.60
CA TYR A 57 2.39 -8.60 -0.35
C TYR A 57 3.12 -9.70 0.43
N ILE A 58 2.40 -10.45 1.26
CA ILE A 58 2.92 -11.60 2.00
C ILE A 58 2.83 -12.86 1.13
N ALA A 59 1.69 -13.09 0.48
CA ALA A 59 1.44 -14.29 -0.31
C ALA A 59 2.33 -14.43 -1.55
N THR A 60 2.85 -13.31 -2.06
CA THR A 60 3.68 -13.26 -3.27
C THR A 60 5.18 -13.17 -2.98
N GLN A 61 5.60 -13.20 -1.72
CA GLN A 61 7.02 -13.29 -1.41
C GLN A 61 7.63 -14.58 -1.99
N PRO A 62 8.86 -14.53 -2.52
CA PRO A 62 9.50 -15.71 -3.05
C PRO A 62 9.74 -16.76 -1.95
N PRO A 63 9.77 -18.06 -2.29
CA PRO A 63 10.12 -19.09 -1.32
C PRO A 63 11.55 -18.89 -0.83
N MET A 64 11.72 -18.75 0.48
CA MET A 64 13.01 -18.52 1.11
C MET A 64 13.57 -19.80 1.73
N LYS A 65 14.90 -19.95 1.66
CA LYS A 65 15.60 -21.09 2.29
C LYS A 65 15.52 -21.04 3.81
N ASP A 66 15.80 -19.87 4.38
CA ASP A 66 15.61 -19.59 5.81
C ASP A 66 14.38 -18.69 5.98
N LYS A 67 13.22 -19.33 6.08
CA LYS A 67 11.94 -18.64 6.19
C LYS A 67 11.82 -17.82 7.47
N LYS A 68 12.32 -18.35 8.59
CA LYS A 68 12.16 -17.70 9.90
C LYS A 68 13.01 -16.43 9.96
N ALA A 69 14.27 -16.48 9.54
CA ALA A 69 15.10 -15.28 9.49
C ALA A 69 14.55 -14.23 8.50
N PHE A 70 14.06 -14.68 7.33
CA PHE A 70 13.44 -13.80 6.35
C PHE A 70 12.23 -13.07 6.92
N TRP A 71 11.25 -13.79 7.49
CA TRP A 71 10.05 -13.18 8.03
C TRP A 71 10.32 -12.34 9.28
N GLN A 72 11.32 -12.71 10.10
CA GLN A 72 11.80 -11.84 11.18
C GLN A 72 12.27 -10.50 10.64
N ALA A 73 13.05 -10.49 9.55
CA ALA A 73 13.54 -9.26 8.94
C ALA A 73 12.39 -8.42 8.37
N GLU A 74 11.44 -9.02 7.66
CA GLU A 74 10.28 -8.30 7.12
C GLU A 74 9.38 -7.72 8.22
N VAL A 75 9.04 -8.50 9.26
CA VAL A 75 8.26 -7.99 10.41
C VAL A 75 9.01 -6.85 11.11
N THR A 76 10.33 -7.01 11.32
CA THR A 76 11.17 -5.96 11.91
C THR A 76 11.17 -4.69 11.05
N LYS A 77 11.22 -4.83 9.72
CA LYS A 77 11.12 -3.71 8.78
C LYS A 77 9.77 -3.01 8.87
N MET A 78 8.66 -3.75 8.97
CA MET A 78 7.34 -3.15 9.15
C MET A 78 7.28 -2.29 10.41
N ILE A 79 7.85 -2.77 11.51
CA ILE A 79 7.88 -2.05 12.79
C ILE A 79 8.81 -0.84 12.74
N LYS A 80 10.07 -1.03 12.31
CA LYS A 80 11.12 -0.01 12.46
C LYS A 80 11.15 1.02 11.33
N ILE A 81 10.79 0.63 10.11
CA ILE A 81 10.87 1.50 8.93
C ILE A 81 9.50 2.08 8.58
N TYR A 82 8.44 1.26 8.66
CA TYR A 82 7.10 1.69 8.31
C TYR A 82 6.22 2.05 9.52
N GLY A 83 6.70 1.82 10.75
CA GLY A 83 6.03 2.26 11.97
C GLY A 83 4.79 1.43 12.34
N ALA A 84 4.71 0.17 11.89
CA ALA A 84 3.62 -0.72 12.27
C ALA A 84 3.57 -0.88 13.80
N PRO A 85 2.43 -0.59 14.47
CA PRO A 85 2.31 -0.62 15.92
C PRO A 85 2.07 -2.05 16.42
N ILE A 86 3.04 -2.94 16.24
CA ILE A 86 2.97 -4.35 16.65
C ILE A 86 3.62 -4.49 18.03
N ASP A 87 2.92 -5.11 18.97
CA ASP A 87 3.46 -5.43 20.30
C ASP A 87 4.56 -6.48 20.21
N ASP A 88 5.64 -6.30 21.00
CA ASP A 88 6.78 -7.21 21.02
C ASP A 88 6.37 -8.67 21.35
N ALA A 89 5.31 -8.84 22.14
CA ALA A 89 4.76 -10.15 22.51
C ALA A 89 4.12 -10.92 21.33
N ASP A 90 3.75 -10.22 20.25
CA ASP A 90 3.11 -10.81 19.07
C ASP A 90 4.09 -11.05 17.91
N VAL A 91 5.26 -10.40 17.92
CA VAL A 91 6.29 -10.54 16.87
C VAL A 91 6.63 -12.01 16.63
N GLY A 92 6.92 -12.77 17.70
CA GLY A 92 7.26 -14.18 17.58
C GLY A 92 6.13 -15.02 16.94
N LYS A 93 4.87 -14.75 17.33
CA LYS A 93 3.70 -15.46 16.80
C LYS A 93 3.50 -15.18 15.31
N ILE A 94 3.66 -13.93 14.91
CA ILE A 94 3.54 -13.50 13.51
C ILE A 94 4.64 -14.14 12.68
N VAL A 95 5.90 -14.07 13.13
CA VAL A 95 7.04 -14.67 12.41
C VAL A 95 6.89 -16.17 12.26
N ASP A 96 6.46 -16.87 13.32
CA ASP A 96 6.25 -18.32 13.27
C ASP A 96 5.07 -18.71 12.36
N TYR A 97 3.96 -17.98 12.41
CA TYR A 97 2.85 -18.17 11.46
C TYR A 97 3.31 -17.99 10.02
N LEU A 98 4.02 -16.90 9.72
CA LEU A 98 4.46 -16.60 8.36
C LEU A 98 5.44 -17.66 7.85
N ALA A 99 6.42 -18.06 8.65
CA ALA A 99 7.42 -19.05 8.28
C ALA A 99 6.85 -20.47 8.10
N THR A 100 5.77 -20.81 8.81
CA THR A 100 5.11 -22.12 8.68
C THR A 100 4.12 -22.16 7.51
N THR A 101 3.57 -21.01 7.13
CA THR A 101 2.42 -20.93 6.22
C THR A 101 2.77 -20.44 4.81
N TYR A 102 3.88 -19.68 4.67
CA TYR A 102 4.38 -19.11 3.41
C TYR A 102 5.84 -19.53 3.19
#